data_AF-A0A9D7W3B8-F1
#
_entry.id   AF-A0A9D7W3B8-F1
#
_cell.length_a   1.000
_cell.length_b   1.000
_cell.length_c   1.000
_cell.angle_alpha   90.00
_cell.angle_beta   90.00
_cell.angle_gamma   90.00
#
_symmetry.space_group_name_H-M   'P 1'
#
loop_
_entity.id
_entity.type
_entity.pdbx_description
1 polymer ?
#
loop_
_entity_poly.entity_id
_entity_poly.type
_entity_poly.pdbx_seq_one_letter_code
_entity_poly.pdbx_strand_id
1 'polypeptide(L)'
;MFKKIARIKTYGLLLTATAFNLFAQDYYVAPPPFGSDSNLGTATDPFATINKGVQVVEPGGTVYVMNGTYQNNGYNSVSLNP
;
A
#
# COMPACT_ATOMS: atom_id res chain seq x y z
N MET A 1 -15.54 -41.21 -51.48
CA MET A 1 -15.64 -41.07 -50.01
C MET A 1 -14.23 -40.81 -49.48
N PHE A 2 -13.87 -39.55 -49.18
CA PHE A 2 -12.51 -39.17 -48.74
C PHE A 2 -12.52 -38.70 -47.29
N LYS A 3 -11.58 -39.22 -46.49
CA LYS A 3 -11.47 -39.02 -45.04
C LYS A 3 -10.37 -38.01 -44.72
N LYS A 4 -10.70 -37.10 -43.78
CA LYS A 4 -9.88 -36.30 -42.83
C LYS A 4 -8.97 -35.18 -43.38
N ILE A 5 -9.05 -34.01 -42.72
CA ILE A 5 -7.94 -33.33 -42.01
C ILE A 5 -8.58 -32.33 -41.01
N ALA A 6 -8.30 -32.51 -39.72
CA ALA A 6 -8.70 -31.58 -38.67
C ALA A 6 -7.86 -30.30 -38.75
N ARG A 7 -8.50 -29.12 -38.67
CA ARG A 7 -7.80 -27.83 -38.52
C ARG A 7 -8.02 -27.33 -37.09
N ILE A 8 -7.09 -27.65 -36.20
CA ILE A 8 -6.97 -27.00 -34.89
C ILE A 8 -6.35 -25.63 -35.17
N LYS A 9 -7.15 -24.56 -35.09
CA LYS A 9 -6.63 -23.20 -35.13
C LYS A 9 -6.08 -22.90 -33.75
N THR A 10 -4.76 -22.89 -33.64
CA THR A 10 -3.98 -22.51 -32.46
C THR A 10 -4.49 -21.18 -31.92
N TYR A 11 -5.07 -21.19 -30.71
CA TYR A 11 -5.38 -19.96 -29.98
C TYR A 11 -4.05 -19.40 -29.48
N GLY A 12 -3.54 -18.37 -30.15
CA GLY A 12 -2.37 -17.64 -29.69
C GLY A 12 -2.71 -16.90 -28.40
N LEU A 13 -2.23 -17.42 -27.27
CA LEU A 13 -2.20 -16.69 -26.00
C LEU A 13 -1.20 -15.53 -26.17
N LEU A 14 -1.67 -14.33 -26.49
CA LEU A 14 -0.86 -13.12 -26.38
C LEU A 14 -0.63 -12.83 -24.90
N LEU A 15 0.55 -13.20 -24.41
CA LEU A 15 1.05 -12.75 -23.12
C LEU A 15 1.58 -11.32 -23.32
N THR A 16 0.73 -10.32 -23.10
CA THR A 16 1.20 -8.92 -23.07
C THR A 16 1.98 -8.73 -21.77
N ALA A 17 3.30 -8.71 -21.84
CA ALA A 17 4.15 -8.32 -20.73
C ALA A 17 3.99 -6.81 -20.49
N THR A 18 3.11 -6.43 -19.57
CA THR A 18 3.06 -5.05 -19.08
C THR A 18 4.30 -4.82 -18.22
N ALA A 19 5.18 -3.92 -18.65
CA ALA A 19 6.26 -3.46 -17.81
C ALA A 19 5.66 -2.65 -16.66
N PHE A 20 5.67 -3.22 -15.45
CA PHE A 20 5.34 -2.49 -14.24
C PHE A 20 6.53 -1.62 -13.87
N ASN A 21 6.34 -0.31 -13.84
CA ASN A 21 7.34 0.57 -13.26
C ASN A 21 7.24 0.42 -11.74
N LEU A 22 8.20 -0.28 -11.11
CA LEU A 22 8.37 -0.27 -9.65
C LEU A 22 9.03 1.05 -9.26
N PHE A 23 8.24 2.10 -9.15
CA PHE A 23 8.61 3.23 -8.31
C PHE A 23 8.12 2.94 -6.89
N ALA A 24 8.91 3.32 -5.90
CA ALA A 24 8.51 3.14 -4.51
C ALA A 24 7.21 3.91 -4.24
N GLN A 25 6.28 3.27 -3.53
CA GLN A 25 4.96 3.84 -3.27
C GLN A 25 5.05 4.90 -2.16
N ASP A 26 4.50 6.08 -2.46
CA ASP A 26 4.29 7.13 -1.46
C ASP A 26 3.07 6.82 -0.60
N TYR A 27 3.15 7.14 0.69
CA TYR A 27 2.08 6.93 1.67
C TYR A 27 1.72 8.21 2.41
N TYR A 28 0.48 8.27 2.90
CA TYR A 28 -0.05 9.40 3.63
C TYR A 28 -0.49 8.99 5.03
N VAL A 29 -0.25 9.88 5.99
CA VAL A 29 -0.64 9.72 7.38
C VAL A 29 -1.44 10.96 7.79
N ALA A 30 -2.58 10.76 8.46
CA ALA A 30 -3.40 11.80 9.07
C ALA A 30 -3.86 11.31 10.44
N PRO A 31 -3.86 12.14 11.50
CA PRO A 31 -4.34 11.68 12.79
C PRO A 31 -5.86 11.43 12.75
N PRO A 32 -6.41 10.61 13.65
CA PRO A 32 -7.86 10.50 13.81
C PRO A 32 -8.53 11.87 14.01
N PRO A 33 -9.74 12.09 13.47
CA PRO A 33 -10.61 11.09 12.83
C PRO A 33 -10.34 10.85 11.33
N PHE A 34 -9.33 11.49 10.75
CA PHE A 34 -9.13 11.50 9.29
C PHE A 34 -8.36 10.29 8.76
N GLY A 35 -7.54 9.64 9.60
CA GLY A 35 -6.80 8.43 9.25
C GLY A 35 -7.16 7.23 10.12
N SER A 36 -6.88 6.04 9.59
CA SER A 36 -6.98 4.75 10.27
C SER A 36 -5.84 3.84 9.80
N ASP A 37 -5.19 3.11 10.71
CA ASP A 37 -4.14 2.15 10.33
C ASP A 37 -4.69 0.91 9.57
N SER A 38 -6.02 0.80 9.46
CA SER A 38 -6.70 -0.14 8.57
C SER A 38 -6.84 0.35 7.12
N ASN A 39 -6.57 1.63 6.85
CA ASN A 39 -6.68 2.20 5.51
C ASN A 39 -5.51 1.75 4.62
N LEU A 40 -5.55 2.14 3.35
CA LEU A 40 -4.50 1.79 2.38
C LEU A 40 -3.29 2.75 2.39
N GLY A 41 -3.38 3.87 3.13
CA GLY A 41 -2.32 4.87 3.18
C GLY A 41 -2.28 5.78 1.95
N THR A 42 -3.39 5.91 1.22
CA THR A 42 -3.53 6.84 0.10
C THR A 42 -3.87 8.24 0.60
N ALA A 43 -3.83 9.25 -0.27
CA ALA A 43 -4.21 10.62 0.10
C ALA A 43 -5.69 10.73 0.56
N THR A 44 -6.58 9.88 0.05
CA THR A 44 -8.00 9.86 0.45
C THR A 44 -8.26 8.98 1.67
N ASP A 45 -7.44 7.93 1.85
CA ASP A 45 -7.56 6.96 2.93
C ASP A 45 -6.20 6.81 3.64
N PRO A 46 -5.77 7.82 4.41
CA PRO A 46 -4.46 7.83 5.04
C PRO A 46 -4.40 6.89 6.26
N PHE A 47 -3.20 6.47 6.62
CA PHE A 47 -2.96 5.80 7.91
C PHE A 47 -3.17 6.76 9.08
N ALA A 48 -3.46 6.22 10.27
CA ALA A 48 -3.59 7.03 11.48
C ALA A 48 -2.24 7.40 12.10
N THR A 49 -1.25 6.49 12.01
CA THR A 49 0.02 6.61 12.72
C THR A 49 1.21 6.73 11.78
N ILE A 50 2.17 7.56 12.19
CA ILE A 50 3.44 7.72 11.48
C ILE A 50 4.18 6.38 11.43
N ASN A 51 4.13 5.61 12.53
CA ASN A 51 4.74 4.29 12.60
C ASN A 51 4.22 3.34 11.53
N LYS A 52 2.90 3.35 11.26
CA LYS A 52 2.33 2.52 10.20
C LYS A 52 2.88 2.89 8.83
N GLY A 53 2.97 4.18 8.52
CA GLY A 53 3.58 4.67 7.27
C GLY A 53 5.04 4.25 7.13
N VAL A 54 5.84 4.38 8.19
CA VAL A 54 7.26 3.96 8.21
C VAL A 54 7.43 2.45 8.03
N GLN A 55 6.51 1.63 8.55
CA GLN A 55 6.59 0.18 8.42
C GLN A 55 6.33 -0.33 7.01
N VAL A 56 5.52 0.38 6.22
CA VAL A 56 5.10 -0.08 4.89
C VAL A 56 5.84 0.60 3.74
N VAL A 57 6.45 1.77 3.98
CA VAL A 57 7.18 2.48 2.93
C VAL A 57 8.44 1.70 2.52
N GLU A 58 8.61 1.54 1.21
CA GLU A 58 9.78 0.89 0.63
C GLU A 58 10.88 1.92 0.29
N PRO A 59 12.14 1.51 0.14
CA PRO A 59 13.23 2.41 -0.21
C PRO A 59 12.94 3.24 -1.46
N GLY A 60 13.10 4.55 -1.35
CA GLY A 60 12.80 5.52 -2.42
C GLY A 60 11.38 6.11 -2.36
N GLY A 61 10.52 5.62 -1.45
CA GLY A 61 9.18 6.15 -1.23
C GLY A 61 9.17 7.28 -0.20
N THR A 62 8.09 8.06 -0.20
CA THR A 62 7.88 9.20 0.71
C THR A 62 6.67 8.95 1.60
N VAL A 63 6.81 9.27 2.90
CA VAL A 63 5.66 9.32 3.83
C VAL A 63 5.28 10.78 4.04
N TYR A 64 4.12 11.19 3.52
CA TYR A 64 3.55 12.51 3.72
C TYR A 64 2.75 12.54 5.02
N VAL A 65 3.18 13.39 5.94
CA VAL A 65 2.49 13.62 7.22
C VAL A 65 1.56 14.82 7.06
N MET A 66 0.25 14.58 7.11
CA MET A 66 -0.76 15.63 7.02
C MET A 66 -0.82 16.46 8.30
N ASN A 67 -1.41 17.66 8.18
CA ASN A 67 -1.61 18.56 9.31
C ASN A 67 -2.41 17.88 10.43
N GLY A 68 -1.94 18.04 11.66
CA GLY A 68 -2.64 17.62 12.86
C GLY A 68 -1.68 17.24 13.98
N THR A 69 -2.23 16.79 15.10
CA THR A 69 -1.47 16.41 16.28
C THR A 69 -1.41 14.89 16.39
N TYR A 70 -0.19 14.35 16.38
CA TYR A 70 0.07 12.91 16.55
C TYR A 70 0.51 12.62 17.97
N GLN A 71 -0.36 11.95 18.72
CA GLN A 71 -0.07 11.51 20.08
C GLN A 71 0.39 10.05 20.04
N ASN A 72 1.47 9.74 20.76
CA ASN A 72 1.89 8.37 20.96
C ASN A 72 1.29 7.84 22.27
N ASN A 73 0.44 6.82 22.16
CA ASN A 73 -0.15 6.17 23.31
C ASN A 73 0.94 5.41 24.10
N GLY A 74 1.38 5.99 25.22
CA GLY A 74 2.41 5.39 26.10
C GLY A 74 3.54 6.33 26.49
N TYR A 75 3.62 7.54 25.93
CA TYR A 75 4.47 8.58 26.51
C TYR A 75 3.88 8.97 27.87
N ASN A 76 4.61 8.66 28.95
CA ASN A 76 4.30 8.87 30.39
C ASN A 76 3.75 7.67 31.20
N SER A 77 3.76 6.44 30.70
CA SER A 77 3.59 5.27 31.58
C SER A 77 4.89 4.91 32.31
N VAL A 78 5.49 5.89 33.00
CA VAL A 78 6.48 5.59 34.05
C VAL A 78 5.66 5.33 35.31
N SER A 79 5.56 4.07 35.72
CA SER A 79 5.05 3.75 37.04
C SER A 79 6.07 4.30 38.05
N LEU A 80 5.75 5.43 38.68
CA LEU A 80 6.46 5.88 39.87
C LEU A 80 6.14 4.84 40.95
N ASN A 81 7.10 3.96 41.22
CA ASN A 81 7.01 3.06 42.36
C ASN A 81 6.95 3.94 43.63
N PRO A 82 5.87 3.86 44.43
CA PRO A 82 5.72 4.69 45.64
C PRO A 82 6.80 4.40 46.68
#